data_AF-A0A1H3YIN4-F1
#
_entry.id   AF-A0A1H3YIN4-F1
#
_cell.length_a   1.000
_cell.length_b   1.000
_cell.length_c   1.000
_cell.angle_alpha   90.00
_cell.angle_beta   90.00
_cell.angle_gamma   90.00
#
_symmetry.space_group_name_H-M   'P 1'
#
loop_
_entity.id
_entity.type
_entity.pdbx_description
1 polymer ?
#
loop_
_entity_poly.entity_id
_entity_poly.type
_entity_poly.pdbx_seq_one_letter_code
_entity_poly.pdbx_strand_id
1 'polypeptide(L)'
;MPINEKLLLSVVEQGGYPDFTPLYQRMGYSVTRETSMRKVLQFLKKNTPAVIVAEFNFQSDFRDRTSSLESMMAVVQRWSNTRVIVFYDKEQAHQLVRLTERFPLTTLAFPITEADVERVL
;
A
#
# COMPACT_ATOMS: atom_id res chain seq x y z
N MET A 1 -10.97 27.90 -4.21
CA MET A 1 -10.50 27.15 -3.02
C MET A 1 -9.42 26.21 -3.50
N PRO A 2 -8.23 26.11 -2.89
CA PRO A 2 -7.29 25.07 -3.29
C PRO A 2 -7.98 23.73 -3.00
N ILE A 3 -8.08 22.89 -4.03
CA ILE A 3 -8.44 21.50 -3.86
C ILE A 3 -7.37 20.96 -2.92
N ASN A 4 -7.74 20.62 -1.68
CA ASN A 4 -6.80 20.07 -0.71
C ASN A 4 -6.51 18.64 -1.17
N GLU A 5 -5.61 18.50 -2.14
CA GLU A 5 -5.25 17.22 -2.73
C GLU A 5 -4.78 16.28 -1.63
N LYS A 6 -5.49 15.16 -1.48
CA LYS A 6 -5.14 14.15 -0.49
C LYS A 6 -3.85 13.46 -0.95
N LEU A 7 -2.90 13.32 -0.04
CA LEU A 7 -1.66 12.61 -0.32
C LEU A 7 -1.92 11.10 -0.40
N LEU A 8 -1.50 10.49 -1.50
CA LEU A 8 -1.46 9.04 -1.69
C LEU A 8 0.00 8.58 -1.80
N LEU A 9 0.38 7.60 -0.98
CA LEU A 9 1.69 6.95 -1.06
C LEU A 9 1.57 5.61 -1.81
N SER A 10 2.25 5.48 -2.94
CA SER A 10 2.39 4.23 -3.69
C SER A 10 3.71 3.55 -3.34
N VAL A 11 3.66 2.34 -2.79
CA VAL A 11 4.83 1.54 -2.38
C VAL A 11 5.03 0.40 -3.38
N VAL A 12 6.11 0.48 -4.16
CA VAL A 12 6.42 -0.45 -5.27
C VAL A 12 7.84 -1.00 -5.08
N GLU A 13 7.98 -2.15 -4.43
CA GLU A 13 9.31 -2.69 -4.07
C GLU A 13 9.92 -3.55 -5.17
N GLN A 14 9.16 -4.48 -5.75
CA GLN A 14 9.64 -5.35 -6.84
C GLN A 14 9.12 -4.87 -8.19
N GLY A 15 7.94 -4.24 -8.21
CA GLY A 15 7.18 -4.07 -9.44
C GLY A 15 6.57 -5.40 -9.88
N GLY A 16 5.50 -5.32 -10.65
CA GLY A 16 4.70 -6.49 -11.05
C GLY A 16 3.22 -6.18 -11.19
N TYR A 17 2.78 -5.05 -10.64
CA TYR A 17 1.43 -4.53 -10.80
C TYR A 17 1.41 -3.35 -11.79
N PRO A 18 0.29 -3.10 -12.47
CA PRO A 18 0.14 -1.92 -13.33
C PRO A 18 0.41 -0.61 -12.58
N ASP A 19 0.97 0.37 -13.27
CA ASP A 19 1.12 1.72 -12.73
C ASP A 19 -0.22 2.46 -12.74
N PHE A 20 -0.87 2.50 -11.59
CA PHE A 20 -2.14 3.22 -11.39
C PHE A 20 -1.95 4.69 -11.02
N THR A 21 -0.73 5.25 -11.08
CA THR A 21 -0.48 6.68 -10.84
C THR A 21 -1.40 7.61 -11.64
N PRO A 22 -1.63 7.38 -12.96
CA PRO A 22 -2.54 8.21 -13.73
C PRO A 22 -3.98 8.16 -13.20
N LEU A 23 -4.44 7.00 -12.73
CA LEU A 23 -5.75 6.84 -12.12
C LEU A 23 -5.87 7.64 -10.82
N TYR A 24 -4.91 7.50 -9.91
CA TYR A 24 -4.91 8.23 -8.64
C TYR A 24 -4.93 9.76 -8.85
N GLN A 25 -4.18 10.25 -9.83
CA GLN A 25 -4.16 11.67 -10.17
C GLN A 25 -5.51 12.14 -10.73
N ARG A 26 -6.16 11.35 -11.61
CA ARG A 26 -7.53 11.65 -12.08
C ARG A 26 -8.56 11.70 -10.95
N MET A 27 -8.34 10.92 -9.89
CA MET A 27 -9.18 10.94 -8.68
C MET A 27 -8.84 12.11 -7.71
N GLY A 28 -7.88 12.97 -8.05
CA GLY A 28 -7.51 14.16 -7.26
C GLY A 28 -6.53 13.90 -6.13
N TYR A 29 -5.77 12.79 -6.19
CA TYR A 29 -4.70 12.52 -5.24
C TYR A 29 -3.36 13.13 -5.70
N SER A 30 -2.62 13.68 -4.75
CA SER A 30 -1.20 13.97 -4.92
C SER A 30 -0.41 12.69 -4.65
N VAL A 31 0.23 12.12 -5.67
CA VAL A 31 0.87 10.80 -5.58
C VAL A 31 2.35 10.94 -5.28
N THR A 32 2.81 10.29 -4.21
CA THR A 32 4.24 10.03 -3.98
C THR A 32 4.51 8.54 -4.16
N ARG A 33 5.55 8.19 -4.91
CA ARG A 33 5.96 6.79 -5.09
C ARG A 33 7.27 6.52 -4.37
N GLU A 34 7.29 5.45 -3.59
CA GLU A 34 8.48 4.98 -2.89
C GLU A 34 8.77 3.52 -3.23
N THR A 35 10.06 3.21 -3.43
CA THR A 35 10.48 1.89 -3.95
C THR A 35 11.21 1.01 -2.95
N SER A 36 11.26 1.42 -1.69
CA SER A 36 11.86 0.60 -0.63
C SER A 36 11.22 0.93 0.70
N MET A 37 11.07 -0.09 1.56
CA MET A 37 10.53 0.10 2.90
C MET A 37 11.31 1.13 3.73
N ARG A 38 12.63 1.27 3.51
CA ARG A 38 13.46 2.29 4.18
C ARG A 38 12.99 3.71 3.85
N LYS A 39 12.72 4.02 2.57
CA LYS A 39 12.24 5.33 2.16
C LYS A 39 10.80 5.57 2.59
N VAL A 40 9.95 4.53 2.51
CA VAL A 40 8.58 4.57 3.05
C VAL A 40 8.59 5.00 4.51
N LEU A 41 9.37 4.34 5.38
CA LEU A 41 9.44 4.71 6.79
C LEU A 41 9.99 6.12 7.03
N GLN A 42 10.93 6.60 6.21
CA GLN A 42 11.41 7.99 6.30
C GLN A 42 10.33 8.99 5.89
N PHE A 43 9.56 8.66 4.86
CA PHE A 43 8.47 9.47 4.37
C PHE A 43 7.33 9.57 5.39
N LEU A 44 6.92 8.45 5.98
CA LEU A 44 5.86 8.36 6.98
C LEU A 44 6.19 9.06 8.31
N LYS A 45 7.47 9.38 8.56
CA LYS A 45 7.86 10.22 9.72
C LYS A 45 7.47 11.69 9.53
N LYS A 46 7.35 12.16 8.29
CA LYS A 46 7.14 13.57 7.95
C LYS A 46 5.76 13.84 7.35
N ASN A 47 5.12 12.80 6.82
CA ASN A 47 3.87 12.90 6.10
C ASN A 47 2.87 11.88 6.63
N THR A 48 1.59 12.24 6.60
CA THR A 48 0.48 11.36 6.94
C THR A 48 -0.42 11.22 5.72
N PRO A 49 -0.18 10.22 4.86
CA PRO A 49 -0.99 9.99 3.67
C PRO A 49 -2.44 9.68 4.06
N ALA A 50 -3.38 10.15 3.25
CA ALA A 50 -4.78 9.73 3.37
C ALA A 50 -4.94 8.29 2.87
N VAL A 51 -4.14 7.90 1.88
CA VAL A 51 -4.16 6.57 1.28
C VAL A 51 -2.73 6.05 1.11
N ILE A 52 -2.54 4.77 1.37
CA ILE A 52 -1.32 4.04 1.04
C ILE A 52 -1.72 2.85 0.20
N VAL A 53 -1.13 2.71 -0.99
CA VAL A 53 -1.26 1.54 -1.84
C VAL A 53 0.08 0.82 -1.86
N ALA A 54 0.12 -0.46 -1.54
CA ALA A 54 1.37 -1.21 -1.43
C ALA A 54 1.27 -2.61 -2.03
N GLU A 55 2.41 -3.12 -2.50
CA GLU A 55 2.54 -4.50 -2.99
C GLU A 55 2.88 -5.45 -1.83
N PHE A 56 2.10 -6.51 -1.66
CA PHE A 56 2.49 -7.67 -0.87
C PHE A 56 3.49 -8.47 -1.69
N ASN A 57 4.72 -8.44 -1.22
CA ASN A 57 5.83 -9.17 -1.77
C ASN A 57 6.31 -10.17 -0.71
N PHE A 58 5.87 -11.42 -0.81
CA PHE A 58 6.39 -12.46 0.08
C PHE A 58 7.85 -12.77 -0.27
N GLN A 59 8.75 -12.59 0.69
CA GLN A 59 10.16 -12.93 0.57
C GLN A 59 10.47 -14.03 1.58
N SER A 60 10.78 -15.24 1.11
CA SER A 60 11.08 -16.40 1.97
C SER A 60 12.30 -16.21 2.87
N ASP A 61 13.17 -15.25 2.54
CA ASP A 61 14.45 -15.03 3.22
C ASP A 61 14.31 -14.23 4.53
N PHE A 62 13.14 -13.64 4.81
CA PHE A 62 12.86 -13.05 6.12
C PHE A 62 12.53 -14.17 7.12
N ARG A 63 13.57 -14.71 7.76
CA ARG A 63 13.45 -15.78 8.77
C ARG A 63 12.50 -15.45 9.94
N ASP A 64 12.37 -14.17 10.29
CA ASP A 64 11.59 -13.71 11.45
C ASP A 64 10.36 -12.85 11.09
N ARG A 65 10.15 -12.51 9.81
CA ARG A 65 9.08 -11.57 9.40
C ARG A 65 8.38 -12.05 8.13
N THR A 66 7.05 -11.98 8.10
CA THR A 66 6.29 -12.46 6.93
C THR A 66 6.38 -11.48 5.75
N SER A 67 6.59 -10.18 6.01
CA SER A 67 6.73 -9.14 4.99
C SER A 67 7.33 -7.84 5.55
N SER A 68 8.00 -7.06 4.68
CA SER A 68 8.42 -5.66 4.95
C SER A 68 7.23 -4.78 5.36
N LEU A 69 6.02 -5.10 4.91
CA LEU A 69 4.80 -4.34 5.18
C LEU A 69 4.44 -4.29 6.67
N GLU A 70 4.81 -5.29 7.47
CA GLU A 70 4.56 -5.24 8.91
C GLU A 70 5.21 -4.02 9.58
N SER A 71 6.37 -3.58 9.08
CA SER A 71 7.05 -2.37 9.58
C SER A 71 6.25 -1.11 9.26
N MET A 72 5.70 -1.04 8.05
CA MET A 72 4.84 0.06 7.64
C MET A 72 3.57 0.07 8.48
N MET A 73 2.91 -1.08 8.63
CA MET A 73 1.67 -1.20 9.40
C MET A 73 1.85 -0.83 10.87
N ALA A 74 3.00 -1.14 11.48
CA ALA A 74 3.31 -0.76 12.85
C ALA A 74 3.31 0.77 13.06
N VAL A 75 3.63 1.55 12.02
CA VAL A 75 3.57 3.02 12.01
C VAL A 75 2.15 3.48 11.70
N VAL A 76 1.57 2.97 10.61
CA VAL A 76 0.28 3.44 10.05
C VAL A 76 -0.91 3.15 10.95
N GLN A 77 -0.89 2.04 11.71
CA GLN A 77 -1.97 1.68 12.65
C GLN A 77 -2.29 2.77 13.70
N ARG A 78 -1.37 3.71 13.93
CA ARG A 78 -1.55 4.82 14.85
C ARG A 78 -2.44 5.94 14.27
N TRP A 79 -2.74 5.88 12.98
CA TRP A 79 -3.52 6.88 12.27
C TRP A 79 -4.90 6.32 11.92
N SER A 80 -5.96 6.93 12.45
CA SER A 80 -7.34 6.50 12.20
C SER A 80 -7.84 6.80 10.79
N ASN A 81 -7.20 7.75 10.10
CA ASN A 81 -7.70 8.34 8.84
C ASN A 81 -6.89 7.91 7.62
N THR A 82 -5.92 7.01 7.77
CA THR A 82 -5.12 6.49 6.65
C THR A 82 -5.70 5.16 6.19
N ARG A 83 -6.13 5.09 4.93
CA ARG A 83 -6.56 3.84 4.30
C ARG A 83 -5.36 3.12 3.71
N VAL A 84 -5.24 1.82 3.96
CA VAL A 84 -4.20 0.98 3.37
C VAL A 84 -4.82 -0.06 2.45
N ILE A 85 -4.36 -0.06 1.19
CA ILE A 85 -4.74 -1.02 0.16
C ILE A 85 -3.51 -1.84 -0.20
N VAL A 86 -3.66 -3.16 -0.21
CA VAL A 86 -2.56 -4.10 -0.48
C VAL A 86 -2.87 -4.92 -1.73
N PHE A 87 -1.99 -4.84 -2.72
CA PHE A 87 -2.04 -5.65 -3.92
C PHE A 87 -1.25 -6.93 -3.70
N TYR A 88 -1.78 -8.08 -4.10
CA TYR A 88 -1.12 -9.36 -3.87
C TYR A 88 -1.36 -10.34 -5.03
N ASP A 89 -0.45 -11.29 -5.20
CA ASP A 89 -0.67 -12.44 -6.07
C ASP A 89 -1.53 -13.48 -5.35
N LYS A 90 -2.47 -14.12 -6.05
CA LYS A 90 -3.32 -15.20 -5.50
C LYS A 90 -2.49 -16.33 -4.90
N GLU A 91 -1.32 -16.62 -5.44
CA GLU A 91 -0.39 -17.63 -4.91
C GLU A 91 0.11 -17.26 -3.50
N GLN A 92 0.15 -15.97 -3.17
CA GLN A 92 0.61 -15.45 -1.90
C GLN A 92 -0.53 -15.23 -0.88
N ALA A 93 -1.76 -15.63 -1.21
CA ALA A 93 -2.93 -15.43 -0.35
C ALA A 93 -2.75 -16.02 1.05
N HIS A 94 -2.17 -17.22 1.15
CA HIS A 94 -1.97 -17.92 2.43
C HIS A 94 -1.04 -17.16 3.37
N GLN A 95 -0.02 -16.50 2.81
CA GLN A 95 0.95 -15.71 3.55
C GLN A 95 0.34 -14.35 3.95
N LEU A 96 -0.50 -13.77 3.08
CA LEU A 96 -1.22 -12.54 3.38
C LEU A 96 -2.18 -12.67 4.57
N VAL A 97 -2.78 -13.84 4.77
CA VAL A 97 -3.70 -14.09 5.92
C VAL A 97 -3.07 -13.67 7.24
N ARG A 98 -1.79 -13.99 7.46
CA ARG A 98 -1.06 -13.63 8.69
C ARG A 98 -0.97 -12.11 8.90
N LEU A 99 -0.92 -11.34 7.83
CA LEU A 99 -0.91 -9.88 7.89
C LEU A 99 -2.32 -9.35 8.18
N THR A 100 -3.34 -9.89 7.50
CA THR A 100 -4.73 -9.44 7.65
C THR A 100 -5.37 -9.82 8.98
N GLU A 101 -4.91 -10.90 9.63
CA GLU A 101 -5.32 -11.25 11.00
C GLU A 101 -4.86 -10.22 12.03
N ARG A 102 -3.72 -9.57 11.78
CA ARG A 102 -3.12 -8.59 12.68
C ARG A 102 -3.56 -7.17 12.37
N PHE A 103 -3.85 -6.88 11.10
CA PHE A 103 -4.22 -5.55 10.65
C PHE A 103 -5.42 -5.64 9.69
N PRO A 104 -6.53 -4.93 9.96
CA PRO A 104 -7.63 -4.86 9.01
C PRO A 104 -7.18 -4.07 7.77
N LEU A 105 -7.08 -4.76 6.64
CA LEU A 105 -6.55 -4.22 5.37
C LEU A 105 -7.56 -4.43 4.25
N THR A 106 -7.60 -3.48 3.32
CA THR A 106 -8.25 -3.70 2.03
C THR A 106 -7.25 -4.36 1.09
N THR A 107 -7.64 -5.45 0.42
CA THR A 107 -6.73 -6.23 -0.41
C THR A 107 -7.32 -6.43 -1.81
N LEU A 108 -6.46 -6.41 -2.84
CA LEU A 108 -6.82 -6.70 -4.23
C LEU A 108 -5.88 -7.76 -4.80
N ALA A 109 -6.44 -8.84 -5.33
CA ALA A 109 -5.68 -9.95 -5.91
C ALA A 109 -5.44 -9.73 -7.40
N PHE A 110 -4.25 -10.07 -7.89
CA PHE A 110 -3.95 -10.05 -9.33
C PHE A 110 -4.80 -11.07 -10.13
N PRO A 111 -5.25 -10.74 -11.36
CA PRO A 111 -5.10 -9.47 -12.08
C PRO A 111 -5.97 -8.34 -11.53
N ILE A 112 -5.41 -7.13 -11.44
CA ILE A 112 -6.09 -5.92 -10.91
C ILE A 112 -6.41 -4.95 -12.05
N THR A 113 -7.64 -4.44 -12.10
CA THR A 113 -8.07 -3.42 -13.06
C THR A 113 -8.21 -2.04 -12.42
N GLU A 114 -8.26 -0.97 -13.22
CA GLU A 114 -8.53 0.38 -12.70
C GLU A 114 -9.85 0.44 -11.93
N ALA A 115 -10.90 -0.25 -12.41
CA ALA A 115 -12.21 -0.29 -11.76
C ALA A 115 -12.19 -0.95 -10.38
N ASP A 116 -11.29 -1.92 -10.16
CA ASP A 116 -11.13 -2.55 -8.85
C ASP A 116 -10.49 -1.59 -7.85
N VAL A 117 -9.51 -0.81 -8.32
CA VAL A 117 -8.82 0.22 -7.55
C VAL A 117 -9.76 1.38 -7.22
N GLU A 118 -10.56 1.85 -8.18
CA GLU A 118 -11.58 2.88 -7.97
C GLU A 118 -12.61 2.48 -6.91
N ARG A 119 -13.02 1.20 -6.87
CA ARG A 119 -14.02 0.71 -5.91
C ARG A 119 -13.55 0.78 -4.46
N VAL A 120 -12.24 0.69 -4.23
CA VAL A 120 -11.65 0.63 -2.88
C VAL A 120 -11.07 1.96 -2.39
N LEU A 121 -10.97 2.97 -3.27
CA LEU A 121 -10.50 4.33 -2.98
C LEU A 121 -11.65 5.27 -2.62
#